data_AF-A0A7Y4X3K8-F1
#
_entry.id   AF-A0A7Y4X3K8-F1
#
_cell.length_a   1.000
_cell.length_b   1.000
_cell.length_c   1.000
_cell.angle_alpha   90.00
_cell.angle_beta   90.00
_cell.angle_gamma   90.00
#
_symmetry.space_group_name_H-M   'P 1'
#
loop_
_entity.id
_entity.type
_entity.pdbx_description
1 polymer ?
#
loop_
_entity_poly.entity_id
_entity_poly.type
_entity_poly.pdbx_seq_one_letter_code
_entity_poly.pdbx_strand_id
1 'polypeptide(L)'
;MTTTLTVTFKNQLAEIERLGEVLTTFAEQQAWPPKFLFETNIALEELLTNIILYGYEDGREHDITLRLSDDAEELAVELVDEGRAFNPL
;
A
#
# COMPACT_ATOMS: atom_id res chain seq x y z
N MET A 1 -11.16 13.88 -13.21
CA MET A 1 -11.99 12.82 -12.60
C MET A 1 -11.03 12.04 -11.73
N THR A 2 -11.32 11.92 -10.44
CA THR A 2 -10.44 11.20 -9.51
C THR A 2 -10.91 9.75 -9.42
N THR A 3 -10.01 8.80 -9.66
CA THR A 3 -10.27 7.37 -9.51
C THR A 3 -9.76 6.93 -8.15
N THR A 4 -10.58 6.18 -7.41
CA THR A 4 -10.22 5.73 -6.06
C THR A 4 -10.23 4.22 -5.94
N LEU A 5 -9.32 3.68 -5.16
CA LEU A 5 -9.27 2.26 -4.79
C LEU A 5 -9.13 2.13 -3.27
N THR A 6 -9.78 1.15 -2.67
CA THR A 6 -9.57 0.76 -1.28
C THR A 6 -9.40 -0.75 -1.19
N VAL A 7 -8.32 -1.19 -0.55
CA VAL A 7 -7.99 -2.61 -0.36
C VAL A 7 -7.49 -2.82 1.06
N THR A 8 -7.94 -3.91 1.69
CA THR A 8 -7.45 -4.35 2.99
C THR A 8 -6.51 -5.53 2.82
N PHE A 9 -5.33 -5.45 3.42
CA PHE A 9 -4.31 -6.50 3.50
C PHE A 9 -4.26 -7.05 4.92
N LYS A 10 -3.85 -8.31 5.07
CA LYS A 10 -3.48 -8.88 6.37
C LYS A 10 -2.05 -8.52 6.72
N ASN A 11 -1.70 -8.55 8.00
CA ASN A 11 -0.33 -8.39 8.47
C ASN A 11 0.56 -9.63 8.17
N GLN A 12 0.59 -10.09 6.92
CA GLN A 12 1.29 -11.28 6.46
C GLN A 12 2.17 -10.94 5.27
N LEU A 13 3.42 -11.40 5.25
CA LEU A 13 4.37 -11.08 4.17
C LEU A 13 3.89 -11.50 2.77
N ALA A 14 3.01 -12.50 2.67
CA ALA A 14 2.40 -12.91 1.40
C ALA A 14 1.53 -11.81 0.77
N GLU A 15 1.01 -10.86 1.57
CA GLU A 15 0.20 -9.74 1.07
C GLU A 15 1.03 -8.71 0.30
N ILE A 16 2.37 -8.76 0.39
CA ILE A 16 3.27 -7.92 -0.41
C ILE A 16 3.17 -8.28 -1.90
N GLU A 17 3.10 -9.58 -2.24
CA GLU A 17 2.89 -10.02 -3.62
C GLU A 17 1.52 -9.54 -4.14
N ARG A 18 0.48 -9.66 -3.30
CA ARG A 18 -0.88 -9.21 -3.63
C ARG A 18 -0.95 -7.69 -3.83
N LEU A 19 -0.18 -6.90 -3.08
CA LEU A 19 -0.06 -5.46 -3.27
C LEU A 19 0.42 -5.13 -4.69
N GLY A 20 1.44 -5.83 -5.19
CA GLY A 20 1.97 -5.63 -6.54
C GLY A 20 0.94 -5.93 -7.63
N GLU A 21 0.14 -7.00 -7.47
CA GLU A 21 -0.95 -7.33 -8.40
C GLU A 21 -2.05 -6.26 -8.41
N VAL A 22 -2.43 -5.77 -7.22
CA VAL A 22 -3.42 -4.71 -7.04
C VAL A 22 -2.96 -3.41 -7.70
N LEU A 23 -1.70 -3.01 -7.46
CA LEU A 23 -1.13 -1.80 -8.05
C LEU A 23 -1.00 -1.91 -9.57
N THR A 24 -0.56 -3.07 -10.07
CA THR A 24 -0.48 -3.30 -11.52
C THR A 24 -1.84 -3.14 -12.19
N THR A 25 -2.88 -3.75 -11.61
CA THR A 25 -4.26 -3.65 -12.13
C THR A 25 -4.77 -2.22 -12.10
N PHE A 26 -4.52 -1.47 -11.02
CA PHE A 26 -4.93 -0.08 -10.91
C PHE A 26 -4.19 0.83 -11.90
N ALA A 27 -2.87 0.65 -12.00
CA ALA A 27 -1.99 1.38 -12.90
C ALA A 27 -2.34 1.17 -14.38
N GLU A 28 -2.70 -0.05 -14.78
CA GLU A 28 -3.17 -0.34 -16.14
C GLU A 28 -4.45 0.42 -16.48
N GLN A 29 -5.41 0.49 -15.55
CA GLN A 29 -6.68 1.21 -15.73
C GLN A 29 -6.47 2.72 -15.84
N GLN A 30 -5.49 3.27 -15.12
CA GLN A 30 -5.14 4.69 -15.13
C GLN A 30 -4.04 5.04 -16.15
N ALA A 31 -3.56 4.06 -16.92
CA ALA A 31 -2.49 4.21 -17.91
C ALA A 31 -1.19 4.82 -17.35
N TRP A 32 -0.78 4.40 -16.14
CA TRP A 32 0.44 4.89 -15.52
C TRP A 32 1.69 4.54 -16.35
N PRO A 33 2.68 5.45 -16.41
CA PRO A 33 3.99 5.12 -16.96
C PRO A 33 4.65 3.97 -16.18
N PRO A 34 5.34 3.02 -16.84
CA PRO A 34 5.97 1.88 -16.16
C PRO A 34 6.92 2.26 -15.02
N LYS A 35 7.64 3.38 -15.19
CA LYS A 35 8.53 3.92 -14.16
C LYS A 35 7.75 4.37 -12.91
N PHE A 36 6.59 5.00 -13.10
CA PHE A 36 5.76 5.50 -12.01
C PHE A 36 5.15 4.33 -11.21
N LEU A 37 4.65 3.30 -11.90
CA LEU A 37 4.21 2.05 -11.25
C LEU A 37 5.35 1.42 -10.44
N PHE A 38 6.54 1.30 -11.02
CA PHE A 38 7.69 0.69 -10.35
C PHE A 38 8.09 1.45 -9.07
N GLU A 39 8.22 2.78 -9.14
CA GLU A 39 8.58 3.60 -7.98
C GLU A 39 7.50 3.57 -6.89
N THR A 40 6.23 3.62 -7.29
CA THR A 40 5.09 3.50 -6.36
C THR A 40 5.05 2.14 -5.69
N ASN A 41 5.32 1.07 -6.44
CA ASN A 41 5.35 -0.29 -5.92
C ASN A 41 6.43 -0.45 -4.85
N ILE A 42 7.67 0.00 -5.12
CA ILE A 42 8.76 -0.05 -4.13
C ILE A 42 8.37 0.70 -2.84
N ALA A 43 7.86 1.92 -2.98
CA ALA A 43 7.49 2.73 -1.81
C ALA A 43 6.42 2.06 -0.95
N LEU A 44 5.40 1.47 -1.57
CA LEU A 44 4.31 0.80 -0.85
C LEU A 44 4.71 -0.57 -0.30
N GLU A 45 5.57 -1.32 -0.99
CA GLU A 45 6.15 -2.56 -0.48
C GLU A 45 6.97 -2.29 0.79
N GLU A 46 7.79 -1.24 0.80
CA GLU A 46 8.58 -0.87 1.98
C GLU A 46 7.68 -0.47 3.15
N LEU A 47 6.68 0.39 2.91
CA LEU A 47 5.74 0.81 3.95
C LEU A 47 4.95 -0.37 4.51
N LEU A 48 4.40 -1.23 3.64
CA LEU A 48 3.64 -2.41 4.07
C LEU A 48 4.54 -3.40 4.83
N THR A 49 5.76 -3.63 4.36
CA THR A 49 6.74 -4.48 5.06
C THR A 49 7.05 -3.95 6.45
N ASN A 50 7.24 -2.63 6.59
CA ASN A 50 7.52 -2.01 7.88
C ASN A 50 6.35 -2.18 8.85
N ILE A 51 5.11 -1.98 8.39
CA ILE A 51 3.92 -2.20 9.21
C ILE A 51 3.81 -3.68 9.63
N ILE A 52 3.99 -4.62 8.70
CA ILE A 52 3.91 -6.06 8.99
C ILE A 52 4.97 -6.50 10.01
N LEU A 53 6.22 -6.07 9.83
CA LEU A 53 7.36 -6.55 10.63
C LEU A 53 7.50 -5.84 11.98
N TYR A 54 7.07 -4.58 12.08
CA TYR A 54 7.36 -3.74 13.24
C TYR A 54 6.12 -3.11 13.88
N GLY A 55 4.95 -3.15 13.21
CA GLY A 55 3.72 -2.56 13.71
C GLY A 55 3.03 -3.36 14.81
N TYR A 56 3.23 -4.69 14.86
CA TYR A 56 2.45 -5.58 15.74
C TYR A 56 3.35 -6.55 16.53
N GLU A 57 3.07 -6.70 17.83
CA GLU A 57 3.85 -7.55 18.75
C GLU A 57 3.03 -8.70 19.37
N ASP A 58 1.72 -8.76 19.12
CA ASP A 58 0.81 -9.69 19.78
C ASP A 58 0.63 -11.03 19.03
N GLY A 59 1.24 -11.17 17.85
CA GLY A 59 1.16 -12.35 16.99
C GLY A 59 -0.25 -12.65 16.46
N ARG A 60 -1.17 -11.67 16.52
CA ARG A 60 -2.53 -11.80 15.98
C ARG A 60 -2.58 -11.33 14.53
N GLU A 61 -3.63 -11.73 13.85
CA GLU A 61 -3.96 -11.18 12.53
C GLU A 61 -4.53 -9.76 12.70
N HIS A 62 -4.04 -8.83 11.89
CA HIS A 62 -4.49 -7.45 11.82
C HIS A 62 -4.74 -7.02 10.39
N ASP A 63 -5.61 -6.03 10.23
CA ASP A 63 -5.94 -5.44 8.94
C ASP A 63 -5.12 -4.16 8.72
N ILE A 64 -4.63 -4.00 7.49
CA ILE A 64 -3.92 -2.81 7.01
C ILE A 64 -4.69 -2.32 5.78
N THR A 65 -5.20 -1.09 5.83
CA THR A 65 -6.03 -0.53 4.75
C THR A 65 -5.21 0.38 3.86
N LEU A 66 -5.14 0.08 2.57
CA LEU A 66 -4.61 0.96 1.53
C LEU A 66 -5.77 1.72 0.88
N ARG A 67 -5.60 3.04 0.73
CA ARG A 67 -6.45 3.88 -0.10
C ARG A 67 -5.59 4.59 -1.14
N LEU A 68 -5.98 4.46 -2.41
CA LEU A 68 -5.39 5.20 -3.52
C LEU A 68 -6.44 6.18 -4.03
N SER A 69 -6.00 7.40 -4.30
CA SER A 69 -6.78 8.39 -5.05
C SER A 69 -5.88 8.96 -6.12
N ASP A 70 -6.18 8.65 -7.37
CA ASP A 70 -5.42 9.08 -8.53
C ASP A 70 -6.25 10.10 -9.31
N ASP A 71 -5.66 11.25 -9.59
CA ASP A 71 -6.21 12.20 -10.55
C ASP A 71 -5.20 12.51 -11.66
N ALA A 72 -5.46 13.54 -12.47
CA ALA A 72 -4.62 13.85 -13.61
C ALA A 72 -3.27 14.49 -13.23
N GLU A 73 -3.11 14.95 -11.99
CA GLU A 73 -1.95 15.68 -11.51
C GLU A 73 -1.14 14.89 -10.47
N GLU A 74 -1.81 14.17 -9.58
CA GLU A 74 -1.15 13.44 -8.50
C GLU A 74 -1.84 12.13 -8.08
N LEU A 75 -1.03 11.27 -7.46
CA LEU A 75 -1.48 10.09 -6.73
C LEU A 75 -1.38 10.37 -5.23
N ALA A 76 -2.51 10.35 -4.54
CA ALA A 76 -2.56 10.31 -3.10
C ALA A 76 -2.67 8.86 -2.61
N VAL A 77 -1.83 8.50 -1.63
CA VAL A 77 -1.81 7.17 -1.02
C VAL A 77 -1.91 7.29 0.50
N GLU A 78 -2.81 6.49 1.09
CA GLU A 78 -2.97 6.36 2.53
C GLU A 78 -2.87 4.88 2.93
N LEU A 79 -1.95 4.55 3.85
CA LEU A 79 -1.89 3.27 4.54
C LEU A 79 -2.32 3.49 5.99
N VAL A 80 -3.31 2.74 6.45
CA VAL A 80 -3.88 2.84 7.80
C VAL A 80 -3.76 1.50 8.50
N ASP A 81 -3.13 1.50 9.67
CA ASP A 81 -2.96 0.34 10.54
C ASP A 81 -3.28 0.71 12.00
N GLU A 82 -3.52 -0.32 12.82
CA GLU A 82 -3.75 -0.19 14.27
C GLU A 82 -2.51 -0.56 15.11
N GLY A 83 -1.35 -0.62 14.44
CA GLY A 83 -0.09 -0.99 15.04
C GLY A 83 0.53 0.14 15.86
N ARG A 84 1.74 -0.14 16.35
CA ARG A 84 2.54 0.86 17.06
C ARG A 84 2.88 2.01 16.11
N ALA A 85 2.60 3.23 16.56
CA ALA A 85 2.96 4.45 15.84
C ALA A 85 4.45 4.47 15.47
N PHE A 86 4.74 4.86 14.23
CA PHE A 86 6.10 5.03 13.73
C PHE A 86 6.90 6.03 14.58
N ASN A 87 8.14 5.66 14.94
CA ASN A 87 9.06 6.55 15.65
C ASN A 87 10.28 6.85 14.76
N PRO A 88 10.42 8.09 14.23
CA PRO A 88 11.52 8.48 13.35
C PRO A 88 12.85 8.79 14.08
N LEU A 89 12.92 8.57 15.40
CA LEU A 89 14.03 8.97 16.27
C LEU A 89 15.07 7.87 16.47
#